data_AF-A0A934LYN2-F1
#
_entry.id   AF-A0A934LYN2-F1
#
_cell.length_a   1.000
_cell.length_b   1.000
_cell.length_c   1.000
_cell.angle_alpha   90.00
_cell.angle_beta   90.00
_cell.angle_gamma   90.00
#
_symmetry.space_group_name_H-M   'P 1'
#
loop_
_entity.id
_entity.type
_entity.pdbx_description
1 polymer ?
#
loop_
_entity_poly.entity_id
_entity_poly.type
_entity_poly.pdbx_seq_one_letter_code
_entity_poly.pdbx_strand_id
1 'polypeptide(L)' 'MKEKIIRLDKVTGAVALPDEYLRHLELTPGSEVEVRLDKKKKWIIIRALHGADFIEHFKDTMESMA' A
#
# COMPACT_ATOMS: atom_id res chain seq x y z
N MET A 1 9.49 16.69 -4.19
CA MET A 1 8.69 15.46 -4.35
C MET A 1 9.36 14.61 -5.41
N LYS A 2 9.64 13.33 -5.14
CA LYS A 2 10.13 12.40 -6.17
C LYS A 2 8.90 11.84 -6.87
N GLU A 3 8.79 12.07 -8.17
CA GLU A 3 7.72 11.54 -8.99
C GLU A 3 8.34 10.74 -10.14
N LYS A 4 7.74 9.60 -10.46
CA LYS A 4 8.21 8.75 -11.55
C LYS A 4 7.01 8.21 -12.30
N ILE A 5 6.98 8.45 -13.60
CA ILE A 5 5.98 7.85 -14.48
C ILE A 5 6.44 6.43 -14.80
N ILE A 6 5.60 5.45 -14.47
CA ILE A 6 5.84 4.02 -14.75
C ILE A 6 4.72 3.48 -15.62
N ARG A 7 5.01 2.41 -16.35
CA ARG A 7 4.01 1.67 -17.13
C ARG A 7 3.54 0.48 -16.33
N LEU A 8 2.23 0.23 -16.37
CA LEU A 8 1.64 -1.00 -15.88
C LEU A 8 2.14 -2.17 -16.73
N ASP A 9 2.35 -3.32 -16.08
CA ASP A 9 2.59 -4.56 -16.79
C ASP A 9 1.38 -4.88 -17.69
N LYS A 10 1.64 -5.26 -18.94
CA LYS A 10 0.59 -5.42 -19.95
C LYS A 10 -0.26 -6.68 -19.76
N VAL A 11 0.26 -7.68 -19.04
CA VAL A 11 -0.39 -8.98 -18.88
C VAL A 11 -1.15 -9.03 -17.57
N THR A 12 -0.48 -8.65 -16.49
CA THR A 12 -1.00 -8.74 -15.12
C THR A 12 -1.65 -7.44 -14.65
N GLY A 13 -1.37 -6.31 -15.32
CA GLY A 13 -1.77 -4.99 -14.82
C GLY A 13 -1.00 -4.57 -13.57
N ALA A 14 0.09 -5.26 -13.22
CA ALA A 14 0.86 -4.96 -12.01
C ALA A 14 1.59 -3.61 -12.12
N VAL A 15 1.69 -2.93 -10.97
CA VAL A 15 2.47 -1.71 -10.80
C VAL A 15 3.79 -2.08 -10.12
N ALA A 16 4.91 -1.93 -10.83
CA ALA A 16 6.23 -2.08 -10.23
C ALA A 16 6.61 -0.80 -9.47
N LEU A 17 6.63 -0.87 -8.14
CA LEU A 17 7.07 0.23 -7.31
C LEU A 17 8.60 0.42 -7.43
N PRO A 18 9.09 1.67 -7.60
CA PRO A 18 10.53 1.92 -7.63
C PRO A 18 11.23 1.50 -6.33
N ASP A 19 12.44 0.94 -6.44
CA ASP A 19 13.23 0.48 -5.27
C ASP A 19 13.42 1.55 -4.20
N GLU A 20 13.59 2.80 -4.60
CA GLU A 20 13.74 3.91 -3.66
C GLU A 20 12.48 4.15 -2.82
N TYR A 21 11.29 3.83 -3.34
CA TYR A 21 10.03 3.96 -2.61
C TYR A 21 9.83 2.77 -1.68
N LEU A 22 10.20 1.57 -2.15
CA LEU A 22 10.20 0.36 -1.32
C LEU A 22 11.10 0.53 -0.10
N ARG A 23 12.33 1.05 -0.28
CA ARG A 23 13.25 1.35 0.84
C ARG A 23 12.68 2.38 1.80
N HIS A 24 12.01 3.41 1.29
CA HIS A 24 11.40 4.44 2.14
C HIS A 24 10.20 3.91 2.95
N LEU A 25 9.46 2.95 2.39
CA LEU A 25 8.34 2.27 3.04
C LEU A 25 8.78 1.01 3.81
N GLU A 26 10.08 0.73 3.87
CA GLU A 26 10.65 -0.48 4.50
C GLU A 26 10.00 -1.80 4.00
N LEU A 27 9.62 -1.82 2.71
CA LEU A 27 9.00 -2.97 2.07
C LEU A 27 10.03 -3.88 1.40
N THR A 28 9.81 -5.18 1.55
CA THR A 28 10.57 -6.23 0.87
C THR A 28 9.64 -7.08 -0.02
N PRO A 29 10.15 -7.78 -1.04
CA PRO A 29 9.34 -8.73 -1.79
C PRO A 29 8.66 -9.75 -0.85
N GLY A 30 7.33 -9.85 -0.94
CA GLY A 30 6.52 -10.70 -0.06
C GLY A 30 5.94 -9.98 1.18
N SER A 31 6.28 -8.72 1.42
CA SER A 31 5.64 -7.91 2.47
C SER A 31 4.15 -7.72 2.19
N GLU A 32 3.33 -7.81 3.25
CA GLU A 32 1.91 -7.46 3.18
C GLU A 32 1.72 -5.94 3.23
N VAL A 33 0.77 -5.44 2.44
CA VAL A 33 0.45 -4.01 2.34
C VAL A 33 -1.05 -3.81 2.32
N GLU A 34 -1.49 -2.69 2.88
CA GLU A 34 -2.86 -2.23 2.73
C GLU A 34 -2.97 -1.34 1.48
N VAL A 35 -4.00 -1.59 0.66
CA VAL A 35 -4.31 -0.80 -0.53
C VAL A 35 -5.67 -0.13 -0.38
N ARG A 36 -5.70 1.20 -0.40
CA ARG A 36 -6.94 2.01 -0.32
C ARG A 36 -7.16 2.82 -1.59
N LEU A 37 -8.42 2.94 -2.01
CA LEU A 37 -8.86 3.78 -3.12
C LEU A 37 -9.49 5.07 -2.60
N ASP A 38 -8.84 6.21 -2.80
CA ASP A 38 -9.48 7.52 -2.63
C ASP A 38 -10.22 7.87 -3.93
N LYS A 39 -11.54 7.67 -3.94
CA LYS A 39 -12.39 7.93 -5.11
C LYS A 39 -12.49 9.42 -5.47
N LYS A 40 -12.35 10.34 -4.51
CA LYS A 40 -12.45 11.78 -4.77
C LYS A 40 -11.23 12.26 -5.53
N LYS A 41 -10.05 11.80 -5.13
CA LYS A 41 -8.77 12.15 -5.78
C LYS A 41 -8.38 11.20 -6.90
N LYS A 42 -9.07 10.06 -7.03
CA LYS A 42 -8.75 8.96 -7.94
C LYS A 42 -7.35 8.40 -7.70
N TRP A 43 -6.99 8.23 -6.43
CA TRP A 43 -5.67 7.76 -6.01
C TRP A 43 -5.73 6.36 -5.42
N ILE A 44 -4.67 5.60 -5.66
CA ILE A 44 -4.38 4.38 -4.92
C ILE A 44 -3.32 4.73 -3.87
N ILE A 45 -3.62 4.42 -2.62
CA ILE A 45 -2.73 4.64 -1.48
C ILE A 45 -2.26 3.27 -1.02
N ILE A 46 -0.96 3.08 -0.97
CA ILE A 46 -0.31 1.86 -0.47
C ILE A 46 0.32 2.18 0.88
N ARG A 47 0.00 1.38 1.89
CA ARG A 47 0.56 1.51 3.25
C ARG A 47 1.25 0.20 3.62
N ALA A 48 2.50 0.29 4.10
CA ALA A 48 3.20 -0.85 4.67
C ALA A 48 2.52 -1.31 5.95
N LEU A 49 2.34 -2.62 6.11
CA LEU A 49 1.84 -3.19 7.36
C LEU A 49 3.04 -3.69 8.16
N HIS A 50 3.34 -3.04 9.28
CA HIS A 50 4.32 -3.52 10.24
C HIS A 50 3.61 -4.32 11.34
N GLY A 51 4.29 -5.35 11.89
CA GLY A 51 3.69 -6.26 12.87
C GLY A 51 3.13 -5.61 14.14
N ALA A 52 3.57 -4.40 14.49
CA ALA A 52 3.04 -3.62 15.61
C ALA A 52 1.75 -2.84 15.24
N ASP A 53 1.62 -2.39 13.98
CA ASP A 53 0.48 -1.59 13.50
C ASP A 53 -0.78 -2.43 13.25
N PHE A 54 -0.63 -3.76 13.16
CA PHE A 54 -1.73 -4.70 12.94
C PHE A 54 -2.74 -4.68 14.10
N ILE A 55 -2.30 -4.52 15.35
CA ILE A 55 -3.20 -4.59 16.52
C ILE A 55 -4.00 -3.29 16.71
N GLU A 56 -3.43 -2.12 16.38
CA GLU A 56 -4.16 -0.85 16.49
C GLU A 56 -5.19 -0.68 15.36
N HIS A 57 -4.87 -1.07 14.12
CA HIS A 57 -5.77 -0.86 12.98
C HIS A 57 -6.98 -1.78 12.93
N PHE A 58 -6.87 -2.97 13.53
CA PHE A 58 -8.00 -3.91 13.61
C PHE A 58 -8.93 -3.67 14.80
N LYS A 59 -8.60 -2.78 15.76
CA LYS A 59 -9.53 -2.38 16.82
C LYS A 59 -10.78 -1.69 16.26
N ASP A 60 -10.60 -0.69 15.40
CA ASP A 60 -11.73 0.05 14.78
C ASP A 60 -12.58 -0.84 13.88
N THR A 61 -11.95 -1.83 13.24
CA THR A 61 -12.63 -2.78 12.35
C THR A 61 -13.42 -3.82 13.13
N MET A 62 -12.94 -4.27 14.29
CA MET A 62 -13.64 -5.21 15.16
C MET A 62 -14.81 -4.56 15.92
N GLU A 63 -14.71 -3.28 16.31
CA GLU A 63 -15.82 -2.56 16.94
C GLU A 63 -17.00 -2.30 15.97
N SER A 64 -16.75 -2.25 14.65
CA SER A 64 -17.82 -2.09 13.65
C SER A 64 -18.54 -3.40 13.28
N MET A 65 -18.12 -4.54 13.82
CA MET A 65 -18.74 -5.87 13.58
C MET A 65 -19.41 -6.48 14.82
N ALA A 66 -19.46 -5.74 15.94
CA ALA A 66 -20.15 -6.11 17.18
C ALA A 66 -21.49 -5.39 17.31
#